data_AF-A0AA37M7D1-F1
#
_entry.id   AF-A0AA37M7D1-F1
#
_cell.length_a   1.000
_cell.length_b   1.000
_cell.length_c   1.000
_cell.angle_alpha   90.00
_cell.angle_beta   90.00
_cell.angle_gamma   90.00
#
_symmetry.space_group_name_H-M   'P 1'
#
loop_
_entity.id
_entity.type
_entity.pdbx_description
1 polymer ?
#
loop_
_entity_poly.entity_id
_entity_poly.type
_entity_poly.pdbx_seq_one_letter_code
_entity_poly.pdbx_strand_id
1 'polypeptide(L)' 'MVELTRDEVLGLLRRQVSENGSQQAYASSVGLSPQYVADVLHGRRAPGPVILAALGVRRVERFVAAEVRS' A
#
# COMPACT_ATOMS: atom_id res chain seq x y z
N MET A 1 -7.39 9.32 13.65
CA MET A 1 -6.75 8.48 12.61
C MET A 1 -7.82 8.10 11.62
N VAL A 2 -7.52 8.17 10.33
CA VAL A 2 -8.43 7.70 9.28
C VAL A 2 -8.03 6.25 8.94
N GLU A 3 -8.99 5.34 8.90
CA GLU A 3 -8.75 3.97 8.46
C GLU A 3 -8.82 3.92 6.93
N LEU A 4 -7.83 3.29 6.31
CA LEU A 4 -7.79 3.11 4.87
C LEU A 4 -8.01 1.65 4.54
N THR A 5 -8.90 1.40 3.59
CA THR A 5 -9.06 0.12 2.93
C THR A 5 -7.84 -0.19 2.08
N ARG A 6 -7.71 -1.47 1.69
CA ARG A 6 -6.65 -1.89 0.76
C ARG A 6 -6.69 -1.11 -0.56
N ASP A 7 -7.88 -0.86 -1.09
CA ASP A 7 -8.03 -0.20 -2.38
C ASP A 7 -7.67 1.28 -2.33
N GLU A 8 -7.96 1.97 -1.21
CA GLU A 8 -7.50 3.34 -0.98
C GLU A 8 -5.97 3.40 -0.90
N VAL A 9 -5.32 2.44 -0.23
CA VAL A 9 -3.85 2.35 -0.22
C VAL A 9 -3.29 2.12 -1.62
N LEU A 10 -3.92 1.27 -2.43
CA LEU A 10 -3.53 1.09 -3.83
C LEU A 10 -3.80 2.35 -4.68
N GLY A 11 -4.84 3.11 -4.37
CA GLY A 11 -5.11 4.42 -4.97
C GLY A 11 -3.98 5.42 -4.69
N LEU A 12 -3.51 5.49 -3.46
CA LEU A 12 -2.35 6.31 -3.08
C LEU A 12 -1.09 5.89 -3.84
N LEU A 13 -0.84 4.59 -3.96
CA LEU A 13 0.30 4.07 -4.72
C LEU A 13 0.21 4.44 -6.21
N ARG A 14 -0.97 4.30 -6.84
CA ARG A 14 -1.18 4.72 -8.23
C ARG A 14 -0.92 6.21 -8.42
N ARG A 15 -1.33 7.04 -7.46
CA ARG A 15 -1.08 8.49 -7.50
C ARG A 15 0.41 8.79 -7.43
N GLN A 16 1.14 8.19 -6.49
CA GLN A 16 2.60 8.35 -6.39
C GLN A 16 3.32 7.90 -7.67
N VAL A 17 2.91 6.79 -8.26
CA VAL A 17 3.44 6.31 -9.54
C VAL A 17 3.18 7.33 -10.67
N SER A 18 1.98 7.90 -10.72
CA SER A 18 1.64 8.94 -11.68
C SER A 18 2.45 10.23 -11.48
N GLU A 19 2.63 10.66 -10.23
CA GLU A 19 3.42 11.85 -9.88
C GLU A 19 4.91 11.68 -10.23
N ASN A 20 5.43 10.46 -10.17
CA ASN A 20 6.79 10.12 -10.63
C ASN A 20 6.87 9.81 -12.13
N GLY A 21 5.74 9.80 -12.84
CA GLY A 21 5.63 9.54 -14.27
C GLY A 21 5.65 8.05 -14.69
N SER A 22 6.21 7.15 -13.87
CA SER A 22 6.17 5.71 -14.15
C SER A 22 6.39 4.85 -12.91
N GLN A 23 6.03 3.56 -13.01
CA GLN A 23 6.32 2.59 -11.95
C GLN A 23 7.83 2.43 -11.70
N GLN A 24 8.63 2.52 -12.77
CA GLN A 24 10.08 2.44 -12.69
C GLN A 24 10.66 3.64 -11.95
N ALA A 25 10.26 4.86 -12.33
CA ALA A 25 10.72 6.08 -11.69
C ALA A 25 10.34 6.14 -10.21
N TYR A 26 9.09 5.80 -9.88
CA TYR A 26 8.66 5.67 -8.48
C TYR A 26 9.50 4.64 -7.73
N ALA A 27 9.65 3.43 -8.27
CA ALA A 27 10.42 2.36 -7.63
C ALA A 27 11.87 2.80 -7.34
N SER A 28 12.54 3.43 -8.30
CA SER A 28 13.88 3.99 -8.13
C SER A 28 13.92 5.09 -7.06
N SER A 29 12.91 5.98 -7.00
CA SER A 29 12.86 7.07 -6.02
C SER A 29 12.78 6.59 -4.56
N VAL A 30 12.21 5.40 -4.33
CA VAL A 30 12.04 4.82 -2.99
C VAL A 30 12.89 3.57 -2.75
N GLY A 31 13.85 3.27 -3.62
CA GLY A 31 14.78 2.14 -3.47
C GLY A 31 14.12 0.75 -3.59
N LEU A 32 13.07 0.62 -4.41
CA LEU A 32 12.34 -0.61 -4.66
C LEU A 32 12.59 -1.14 -6.09
N SER A 33 12.25 -2.41 -6.32
CA SER A 33 12.20 -2.95 -7.68
C SER A 33 10.88 -2.57 -8.37
N PRO A 34 10.90 -2.24 -9.68
CA PRO A 34 9.68 -1.99 -10.45
C PRO A 34 8.71 -3.19 -10.42
N GLN A 35 9.25 -4.42 -10.42
CA GLN A 35 8.45 -5.64 -10.33
C GLN A 35 7.68 -5.74 -9.01
N TYR A 36 8.28 -5.33 -7.88
CA TYR A 36 7.57 -5.33 -6.61
C TYR A 36 6.43 -4.32 -6.60
N VAL A 37 6.66 -3.11 -7.13
CA VAL A 37 5.60 -2.10 -7.29
C VAL A 37 4.47 -2.64 -8.17
N ALA A 38 4.80 -3.27 -9.30
CA ALA A 38 3.83 -3.91 -10.18
C ALA A 38 3.04 -5.01 -9.46
N ASP A 39 3.70 -5.93 -8.75
CA ASP A 39 3.02 -7.01 -8.03
C ASP A 39 2.02 -6.49 -6.99
N VAL A 40 2.35 -5.40 -6.31
CA VAL A 40 1.44 -4.75 -5.36
C VAL A 40 0.27 -4.08 -6.07
N LEU A 41 0.52 -3.34 -7.16
CA LEU A 41 -0.52 -2.69 -7.96
C LEU A 41 -1.52 -3.68 -8.58
N HIS A 42 -1.05 -4.86 -8.99
CA HIS A 42 -1.88 -5.95 -9.50
C HIS A 42 -2.45 -6.85 -8.38
N GLY A 43 -2.14 -6.53 -7.13
CA GLY A 43 -2.65 -7.23 -5.96
C GLY A 43 -2.10 -8.63 -5.72
N ARG A 44 -1.05 -9.04 -6.44
CA ARG A 44 -0.34 -10.31 -6.25
C ARG A 44 0.45 -10.33 -4.94
N ARG A 45 0.84 -9.16 -4.45
CA ARG A 45 1.52 -8.96 -3.17
C ARG A 45 0.83 -7.88 -2.35
N ALA A 46 0.89 -8.01 -1.03
CA ALA A 46 0.49 -6.93 -0.14
C ALA A 46 1.56 -5.82 -0.10
N PRO A 47 1.17 -4.55 0.10
CA PRO A 47 2.12 -3.47 0.34
C PRO A 47 2.91 -3.76 1.62
N GLY A 48 4.23 -3.79 1.50
CA GLY A 48 5.15 -4.02 2.61
C GLY A 48 5.55 -2.70 3.29
N PRO A 49 6.38 -2.78 4.35
CA PRO A 49 6.73 -1.64 5.18
C PRO A 49 7.29 -0.45 4.40
N VAL A 50 8.15 -0.70 3.41
CA VAL A 50 8.77 0.37 2.61
C VAL A 50 7.74 1.14 1.79
N ILE A 51 6.80 0.43 1.13
CA ILE A 51 5.72 1.08 0.37
C ILE A 51 4.81 1.86 1.34
N LEU A 52 4.41 1.25 2.46
CA LEU A 52 3.53 1.91 3.42
C LEU A 52 4.17 3.18 3.99
N ALA A 53 5.45 3.13 4.34
CA ALA A 53 6.22 4.28 4.80
C ALA A 53 6.31 5.39 3.73
N ALA A 54 6.60 5.03 2.47
CA ALA A 54 6.65 5.99 1.36
C ALA A 54 5.28 6.67 1.10
N LEU A 55 4.19 5.98 1.39
CA LEU A 55 2.82 6.52 1.29
C LEU A 55 2.36 7.28 2.54
N GLY A 56 3.19 7.35 3.59
CA GLY A 56 2.81 7.99 4.86
C GLY A 56 1.73 7.23 5.65
N VAL A 57 1.58 5.92 5.40
CA VAL A 57 0.60 5.07 6.07
C VAL A 57 1.29 3.97 6.86
N ARG A 58 0.58 3.38 7.83
CA ARG A 58 1.06 2.24 8.60
C ARG A 58 -0.01 1.16 8.65
N ARG A 59 0.42 -0.11 8.57
CA ARG A 59 -0.48 -1.24 8.80
C ARG A 59 -0.73 -1.39 10.30
N VAL A 60 -1.99 -1.57 10.67
CA VAL A 60 -2.41 -1.91 12.03
C VAL A 60 -3.19 -3.22 12.00
N GLU A 61 -3.01 -4.03 13.02
CA GLU A 61 -3.85 -5.21 13.27
C GLU A 61 -4.94 -4.83 14.26
N ARG A 62 -6.19 -5.20 13.96
CA ARG A 62 -7.35 -4.90 14.80
C ARG A 62 -8.13 -6.19 15.04
N PHE A 63 -8.51 -6.41 16.29
CA PHE A 63 -9.46 -7.43 16.71
C PHE A 63 -10.80 -6.76 17.03
N VAL A 64 -11.90 -7.42 16.70
CA VAL A 64 -13.27 -6.99 17.05
C VAL A 64 -13.93 -8.10 17.84
N ALA A 65 -14.88 -7.76 18.73
CA ALA A 65 -15.63 -8.76 19.46
C ALA A 65 -16.44 -9.63 18.47
N ALA A 66 -16.31 -10.95 18.58
CA ALA A 66 -17.32 -11.84 18.03
C ALA A 66 -18.55 -11.69 18.94
N GLU A 67 -19.72 -11.33 18.40
CA GLU A 67 -20.95 -11.27 19.21
C GLU A 67 -21.14 -12.61 19.95
N VAL A 68 -20.89 -12.63 21.25
CA VAL A 68 -21.24 -13.78 22.09
C VAL A 68 -22.72 -13.65 22.39
N ARG A 69 -23.57 -14.24 21.54
CA ARG A 69 -24.96 -14.47 21.93
C ARG A 69 -24.96 -15.59 22.97
N SER A 70 -25.41 -15.23 24.19
CA SER A 70 -25.71 -16.17 25.27
C SER A 70 -26.97 -16.97 24.95
#